data_AF-E8KFW4-F1
#
_entry.id   AF-E8KFW4-F1
#
_cell.length_a   1.000
_cell.length_b   1.000
_cell.length_c   1.000
_cell.angle_alpha   90.00
_cell.angle_beta   90.00
_cell.angle_gamma   90.00
#
_symmetry.space_group_name_H-M   'P 1'
#
loop_
_entity.id
_entity.type
_entity.pdbx_description
1 polymer ?
#
loop_
_entity_poly.entity_id
_entity_poly.type
_entity_poly.pdbx_seq_one_letter_code
_entity_poly.pdbx_strand_id
1 'polypeptide(L)'
;MGNKIYFSQIQAKIDRLQRERTQVLEHLELVERKIQKLNDALKVMEDETLTDEYDTEVYSYRTYKHRFRGKLRPMVLAILKAQPDHYFTVNEITEIVLIKDGQDPIVRPKHTVSVRGALKHWLAKGVVERLERGVTDVKWRLKQK
;
A
#
# COMPACT_ATOMS: atom_id res chain seq x y z
N MET A 1 41.73 31.44 -42.55
CA MET A 1 40.80 30.30 -42.73
C MET A 1 40.31 29.67 -41.42
N GLY A 2 41.14 29.57 -40.36
CA GLY A 2 40.74 28.93 -39.09
C GLY A 2 39.49 29.50 -38.40
N ASN A 3 39.27 30.82 -38.46
CA ASN A 3 38.14 31.47 -37.78
C ASN A 3 36.76 31.04 -38.30
N LYS A 4 36.64 30.74 -39.61
CA LYS A 4 35.39 30.21 -40.22
C LYS A 4 35.12 28.76 -39.81
N ILE A 5 36.17 27.96 -39.64
CA ILE A 5 36.05 26.55 -39.24
C ILE A 5 35.56 26.48 -37.78
N TYR A 6 36.16 27.24 -36.87
CA TYR A 6 35.72 27.28 -35.48
C TYR A 6 34.27 27.79 -35.34
N PHE A 7 33.89 28.82 -36.10
CA PHE A 7 32.50 29.29 -36.13
C PHE A 7 31.52 28.19 -36.56
N SER A 8 31.84 27.44 -37.63
CA SER A 8 30.99 26.34 -38.11
C SER A 8 30.87 25.19 -37.09
N GLN A 9 31.95 24.87 -36.37
CA GLN A 9 31.94 23.83 -35.34
C GLN A 9 31.11 24.23 -34.12
N ILE A 10 31.21 25.49 -33.70
CA ILE A 10 30.40 26.05 -32.62
C ILE A 10 28.92 26.03 -33.03
N GLN A 11 28.59 26.46 -34.26
CA GLN A 11 27.22 26.43 -34.75
C GLN A 11 26.65 25.01 -34.79
N ALA A 12 27.40 24.03 -35.32
CA ALA A 12 26.96 22.64 -35.34
C ALA A 12 26.71 22.06 -33.94
N LYS A 13 27.48 22.51 -32.94
CA LYS A 13 27.28 22.12 -31.55
C LYS A 13 26.04 22.78 -30.93
N ILE A 14 25.77 24.05 -31.25
CA ILE A 14 24.52 24.73 -30.88
C ILE A 14 23.32 23.99 -31.47
N ASP A 15 23.35 23.67 -32.76
CA ASP A 15 22.24 22.99 -33.44
C ASP A 15 21.98 21.60 -32.84
N ARG A 16 23.05 20.88 -32.47
CA ARG A 16 22.93 19.60 -31.77
C ARG A 16 22.27 19.77 -30.40
N LEU A 17 22.71 20.73 -29.60
CA LEU A 17 22.13 21.00 -28.29
C LEU A 17 20.67 21.46 -28.39
N GLN A 18 20.30 22.18 -29.45
CA GLN A 18 18.91 22.56 -29.72
C GLN A 18 18.04 21.33 -30.03
N ARG A 19 18.53 20.39 -30.84
CA ARG A 19 17.82 19.11 -31.09
C ARG A 19 17.68 18.29 -29.82
N GLU A 20 18.73 18.17 -29.02
CA GLU A 20 18.70 17.47 -27.73
C GLU A 20 17.69 18.14 -26.78
N ARG A 21 17.66 19.48 -26.71
CA ARG A 21 16.67 20.23 -25.94
C ARG A 21 15.24 19.89 -26.38
N THR A 22 14.96 19.86 -27.68
CA THR A 22 13.62 19.52 -28.19
C THR A 22 13.20 18.12 -27.78
N GLN A 23 14.09 17.13 -27.91
CA GLN A 23 13.81 15.75 -27.48
C GLN A 23 13.52 15.65 -25.97
N VAL A 24 14.27 16.38 -25.15
CA VAL A 24 14.04 16.42 -23.70
C VAL A 24 12.68 17.02 -23.36
N LEU A 25 12.27 18.08 -24.05
CA LEU A 25 10.95 18.70 -23.85
C LEU A 25 9.81 17.74 -24.22
N GLU A 26 9.91 17.06 -25.37
CA GLU A 26 8.92 16.04 -25.77
C GLU A 26 8.82 14.89 -24.75
N HIS A 27 9.95 14.45 -24.21
CA HIS A 27 9.95 13.42 -23.17
C HIS A 27 9.30 13.92 -21.87
N LEU A 28 9.57 15.17 -21.49
CA LEU A 28 9.00 15.79 -20.30
C LEU A 28 7.47 15.90 -20.42
N GLU A 29 6.96 16.34 -21.56
CA GLU A 29 5.51 16.34 -21.82
C GLU A 29 4.89 14.94 -21.73
N LEU A 30 5.59 13.91 -22.24
CA LEU A 30 5.11 12.53 -22.11
C LEU A 30 5.05 12.08 -20.64
N VAL A 31 6.05 12.43 -19.84
CA VAL A 31 6.09 12.13 -18.40
C VAL A 31 4.96 12.85 -17.67
N GLU A 32 4.74 14.14 -17.95
CA GLU A 32 3.64 14.91 -17.36
C GLU A 32 2.27 14.31 -17.70
N ARG A 33 2.03 13.93 -18.97
CA ARG A 33 0.79 13.24 -19.37
C ARG A 33 0.58 11.92 -18.61
N LYS A 34 1.66 11.16 -18.35
CA LYS A 34 1.58 9.92 -17.58
C LYS A 34 1.27 10.18 -16.11
N ILE A 35 1.90 11.19 -15.51
CA ILE A 35 1.62 11.61 -14.13
C ILE A 35 0.15 12.02 -14.01
N GLN A 36 -0.36 12.84 -14.94
CA GLN A 36 -1.76 13.24 -14.93
C GLN A 36 -2.72 12.05 -14.99
N LYS A 37 -2.49 11.11 -15.92
CA LYS A 37 -3.31 9.89 -16.01
C LYS A 37 -3.32 9.07 -14.72
N LEU A 38 -2.17 8.99 -14.04
CA LEU A 38 -2.09 8.28 -12.76
C LEU A 38 -2.84 9.03 -11.65
N ASN A 39 -2.75 10.36 -11.61
CA ASN A 39 -3.53 11.17 -10.68
C ASN A 39 -5.04 11.05 -10.93
N ASP A 40 -5.47 11.04 -12.20
CA ASP A 40 -6.88 10.84 -12.57
C ASP A 40 -7.37 9.44 -12.12
N ALA A 41 -6.53 8.40 -12.31
CA ALA A 41 -6.83 7.06 -11.83
C ALA A 41 -6.94 7.00 -10.29
N LEU A 42 -6.03 7.67 -9.57
CA LEU A 42 -6.12 7.77 -8.11
C LEU A 42 -7.42 8.44 -7.67
N LYS A 43 -7.84 9.51 -8.34
CA LYS A 43 -9.10 10.20 -8.05
C LYS A 43 -10.30 9.27 -8.23
N VAL A 44 -10.37 8.52 -9.33
CA VAL A 44 -11.42 7.51 -9.54
C VAL A 44 -11.43 6.46 -8.42
N MET A 45 -10.25 5.96 -8.02
CA MET A 45 -10.13 4.97 -6.94
C MET A 45 -10.51 5.52 -5.56
N GLU A 46 -10.31 6.82 -5.30
CA GLU A 46 -10.76 7.51 -4.08
C GLU A 46 -12.27 7.75 -4.08
N ASP A 47 -12.83 8.18 -5.22
CA ASP A 47 -14.27 8.43 -5.42
C ASP A 47 -15.10 7.11 -5.34
N GLU A 48 -14.50 5.95 -5.64
CA GLU A 48 -15.09 4.61 -5.49
C GLU A 48 -15.34 4.15 -4.02
N THR A 49 -15.23 5.05 -3.05
CA THR A 49 -15.81 4.84 -1.72
C THR A 49 -17.34 4.68 -1.74
N LEU A 50 -18.00 5.02 -2.87
CA LEU A 50 -19.42 4.81 -3.16
C LEU A 50 -19.79 3.49 -3.88
N THR A 51 -18.88 2.52 -4.04
CA THR A 51 -19.23 1.26 -4.76
C THR A 51 -20.18 0.34 -3.98
N ASP A 52 -20.27 0.48 -2.66
CA ASP A 52 -21.26 -0.23 -1.84
C ASP A 52 -22.71 0.21 -2.18
N GLU A 53 -22.91 1.35 -2.87
CA GLU A 53 -24.23 1.85 -3.32
C GLU A 53 -24.85 0.97 -4.43
N TYR A 54 -24.03 0.23 -5.18
CA TYR A 54 -24.47 -0.63 -6.28
C TYR A 54 -24.53 -2.12 -5.91
N ASP A 55 -24.26 -2.45 -4.64
CA ASP A 55 -24.45 -3.79 -4.12
C ASP A 55 -25.95 -4.11 -4.12
N THR A 56 -26.32 -5.24 -4.71
CA THR A 56 -27.68 -5.77 -4.66
C THR A 56 -27.79 -6.80 -3.54
N GLU A 57 -29.01 -7.20 -3.19
CA GLU A 57 -29.25 -8.23 -2.16
C GLU A 57 -28.50 -9.55 -2.44
N VAL A 58 -28.21 -9.86 -3.70
CA VAL A 58 -27.66 -11.14 -4.16
C VAL A 58 -26.24 -11.03 -4.73
N TYR A 59 -25.77 -9.82 -5.02
CA TYR A 59 -24.49 -9.59 -5.66
C TYR A 59 -23.83 -8.32 -5.12
N SER A 60 -22.64 -8.48 -4.55
CA SER A 60 -21.77 -7.37 -4.17
C SER A 60 -20.55 -7.29 -5.07
N TYR A 61 -20.20 -6.07 -5.48
CA TYR A 61 -19.01 -5.85 -6.29
C TYR A 61 -17.77 -6.05 -5.42
N ARG A 62 -16.96 -7.05 -5.77
CA ARG A 62 -15.75 -7.39 -5.02
C ARG A 62 -14.65 -6.36 -5.30
N THR A 63 -14.62 -5.29 -4.52
CA THR A 63 -13.48 -4.37 -4.53
C THR A 63 -12.32 -4.98 -3.74
N TYR A 64 -11.21 -5.28 -4.42
CA TYR A 64 -9.99 -5.76 -3.79
C TYR A 64 -9.25 -4.57 -3.15
N LYS A 65 -9.83 -3.98 -2.10
CA LYS A 65 -9.17 -2.89 -1.37
C LYS A 65 -8.09 -3.46 -0.46
N HIS A 66 -6.86 -3.00 -0.67
CA HIS A 66 -5.76 -3.20 0.27
C HIS A 66 -6.09 -2.46 1.57
N ARG A 67 -6.66 -3.19 2.54
CA ARG A 67 -7.07 -2.64 3.85
C ARG A 67 -5.88 -2.20 4.71
N PHE A 68 -4.71 -2.75 4.41
CA PHE A 68 -3.43 -2.37 4.96
C PHE A 68 -2.51 -2.01 3.79
N ARG A 69 -1.81 -0.88 3.88
CA ARG A 69 -0.80 -0.42 2.92
C ARG A 69 0.39 -1.39 2.91
N GLY A 70 0.76 -1.89 4.09
CA GLY A 70 1.87 -2.81 4.29
C GLY A 70 1.50 -4.30 4.27
N LYS A 71 2.52 -5.14 4.41
CA LYS A 71 2.35 -6.61 4.50
C LYS A 71 1.85 -7.02 5.88
N LEU A 72 0.54 -7.28 5.98
CA LEU A 72 -0.13 -7.57 7.25
C LEU A 72 0.49 -8.72 8.06
N ARG A 73 0.80 -9.86 7.43
CA ARG A 73 1.29 -11.06 8.14
C ARG A 73 2.61 -10.80 8.89
N PRO A 74 3.66 -10.23 8.25
CA PRO A 74 4.86 -9.77 8.95
C PRO A 74 4.59 -8.77 10.07
N MET A 75 3.71 -7.78 9.85
CA MET A 75 3.41 -6.76 10.86
C MET A 75 2.78 -7.37 12.12
N VAL A 76 1.78 -8.24 11.95
CA VAL A 76 1.14 -8.98 13.06
C VAL A 76 2.20 -9.78 13.82
N LEU A 77 3.08 -10.49 13.12
CA LEU A 77 4.12 -11.28 13.76
C LEU A 77 5.12 -10.40 14.53
N ALA A 78 5.50 -9.24 13.98
CA ALA A 78 6.38 -8.30 14.65
C ALA A 78 5.78 -7.73 15.94
N ILE A 79 4.45 -7.51 15.97
CA ILE A 79 3.72 -7.08 17.18
C ILE A 79 3.77 -8.17 18.25
N LEU A 80 3.43 -9.41 17.89
CA LEU A 80 3.44 -10.53 18.83
C LEU A 80 4.84 -10.83 19.38
N LYS A 81 5.89 -10.64 18.56
CA LYS A 81 7.29 -10.78 18.99
C LYS A 81 7.75 -9.67 19.93
N ALA A 82 7.19 -8.46 19.83
CA ALA A 82 7.56 -7.35 20.68
C ALA A 82 7.08 -7.54 22.13
N GLN A 83 5.96 -8.25 22.33
CA GLN A 83 5.42 -8.60 23.64
C GLN A 83 4.99 -10.07 23.66
N PRO A 84 5.95 -11.01 23.77
CA PRO A 84 5.69 -12.44 23.61
C PRO A 84 4.83 -13.03 24.74
N ASP A 85 4.80 -12.39 25.91
CA ASP A 85 4.01 -12.84 27.07
C ASP A 85 2.57 -12.31 27.05
N HIS A 86 2.28 -11.31 26.21
CA HIS A 86 1.00 -10.62 26.21
C HIS A 86 -0.04 -11.32 25.34
N TYR A 87 -1.26 -11.43 25.87
CA TYR A 87 -2.42 -11.94 25.14
C TYR A 87 -3.20 -10.79 24.53
N PHE A 88 -3.06 -10.64 23.21
CA PHE A 88 -3.71 -9.59 22.45
C PHE A 88 -5.11 -9.99 22.00
N THR A 89 -6.03 -9.02 22.01
CA THR A 89 -7.27 -9.09 21.26
C THR A 89 -7.04 -8.75 19.79
N VAL A 90 -7.97 -9.14 18.91
CA VAL A 90 -7.90 -8.78 17.48
C VAL A 90 -7.96 -7.27 17.30
N ASN A 91 -8.73 -6.55 18.12
CA ASN A 91 -8.86 -5.10 18.02
C ASN A 91 -7.55 -4.39 18.39
N GLU A 92 -6.90 -4.79 19.48
CA GLU A 92 -5.58 -4.26 19.88
C GLU A 92 -4.54 -4.47 18.77
N ILE A 93 -4.46 -5.68 18.20
CA ILE A 93 -3.54 -5.95 17.07
C ILE A 93 -3.89 -5.04 15.89
N THR A 94 -5.18 -4.87 15.59
CA THR A 94 -5.62 -4.07 14.45
C THR A 94 -5.22 -2.62 14.60
N GLU A 95 -5.45 -2.04 15.77
CA GLU A 95 -5.07 -0.66 16.10
C GLU A 95 -3.56 -0.45 15.98
N ILE A 96 -2.76 -1.35 16.59
CA ILE A 96 -1.30 -1.26 16.51
C ILE A 96 -0.80 -1.40 15.07
N VAL A 97 -1.41 -2.30 14.27
CA VAL A 97 -1.06 -2.43 12.85
C VAL A 97 -1.38 -1.14 12.10
N LEU A 98 -2.57 -0.53 12.29
CA LEU A 98 -2.96 0.72 11.61
C LEU A 98 -1.97 1.85 11.93
N ILE A 99 -1.60 2.00 13.19
CA ILE A 99 -0.59 2.99 13.64
C ILE A 99 0.75 2.73 12.94
N LYS A 100 1.25 1.49 12.95
CA LYS A 100 2.53 1.13 12.30
C LYS A 100 2.50 1.29 10.78
N ASP A 101 1.32 1.17 10.18
CA ASP A 101 1.10 1.29 8.74
C ASP A 101 0.82 2.75 8.30
N GLY A 102 0.91 3.71 9.22
CA GLY A 102 0.71 5.13 8.97
C GLY A 102 -0.73 5.47 8.57
N GLN A 103 -1.71 4.71 9.07
CA GLN A 103 -3.14 4.91 8.83
C GLN A 103 -3.85 5.44 10.08
N ASP A 104 -5.07 5.93 9.88
CA ASP A 104 -5.98 6.31 10.96
C ASP A 104 -6.27 5.09 11.87
N PRO A 105 -6.04 5.18 13.20
CA PRO A 105 -6.22 4.06 14.13
C PRO A 105 -7.68 3.60 14.35
N ILE A 106 -8.64 4.11 13.58
CA ILE A 106 -10.04 3.66 13.66
C ILE A 106 -10.19 2.22 13.16
N VAL A 107 -10.46 1.31 14.08
CA VAL A 107 -10.70 -0.12 13.78
C VAL A 107 -12.06 -0.30 13.13
N ARG A 108 -12.07 -0.77 11.87
CA ARG A 108 -13.28 -1.12 11.12
C ARG A 108 -13.50 -2.63 11.09
N PRO A 109 -14.75 -3.14 10.97
CA PRO A 109 -15.03 -4.57 10.92
C PRO A 109 -14.21 -5.31 9.84
N LYS A 110 -14.07 -4.72 8.65
CA LYS A 110 -13.27 -5.26 7.55
C LYS A 110 -11.77 -5.41 7.92
N HIS A 111 -11.21 -4.56 8.79
CA HIS A 111 -9.82 -4.69 9.27
C HIS A 111 -9.66 -5.94 10.14
N THR A 112 -10.58 -6.15 11.09
CA THR A 112 -10.52 -7.31 12.00
C THR A 112 -10.62 -8.64 11.27
N VAL A 113 -11.40 -8.72 10.18
CA VAL A 113 -11.48 -9.92 9.32
C VAL A 113 -10.11 -10.26 8.72
N SER A 114 -9.39 -9.25 8.22
CA SER A 114 -8.06 -9.45 7.64
C SER A 114 -7.03 -9.88 8.71
N VAL A 115 -7.05 -9.25 9.89
CA VAL A 115 -6.18 -9.61 11.02
C VAL A 115 -6.45 -11.03 11.50
N ARG A 116 -7.73 -11.45 11.63
CA ARG A 116 -8.08 -12.85 11.92
C ARG A 116 -7.53 -13.81 10.87
N GLY A 117 -7.58 -13.45 9.58
CA GLY A 117 -6.98 -14.24 8.51
C GLY A 117 -5.47 -14.40 8.66
N ALA A 118 -4.76 -13.35 9.06
CA ALA A 118 -3.33 -13.40 9.34
C ALA A 118 -3.01 -14.27 10.58
N LEU A 119 -3.79 -14.14 11.65
CA LEU A 119 -3.63 -14.95 12.86
C LEU A 119 -3.91 -16.43 12.62
N LYS A 120 -4.98 -16.76 11.89
CA LYS A 120 -5.27 -18.14 11.45
C LYS A 120 -4.12 -18.75 10.65
N HIS A 121 -3.49 -17.96 9.77
CA HIS A 121 -2.32 -18.41 9.02
C HIS A 121 -1.15 -18.78 9.95
N TRP A 122 -0.86 -17.96 10.95
CA TRP A 122 0.23 -18.23 11.90
C TRP A 122 -0.10 -19.35 12.88
N LEU A 123 -1.38 -19.51 13.24
CA LEU A 123 -1.87 -20.61 14.07
C LEU A 123 -1.66 -21.95 13.36
N ALA A 124 -2.02 -22.02 12.07
CA ALA A 124 -1.80 -23.20 11.24
C ALA A 124 -0.32 -23.59 11.11
N LYS A 125 0.59 -22.62 11.28
CA LYS A 125 2.05 -22.84 11.32
C LYS A 125 2.60 -23.13 12.72
N GLY A 126 1.75 -23.19 13.74
CA GLY A 126 2.16 -23.42 15.14
C GLY A 126 2.97 -22.28 15.76
N VAL A 127 2.94 -21.07 15.17
CA VAL A 127 3.74 -19.91 15.63
C VAL A 127 3.02 -19.12 16.71
N VAL A 128 1.69 -19.12 16.68
CA VAL A 128 0.84 -18.42 17.66
C VAL A 128 -0.10 -19.41 18.29
N GLU A 129 -0.57 -19.09 19.48
CA GLU A 129 -1.61 -19.83 20.18
C GLU A 129 -2.85 -18.96 20.39
N ARG A 130 -4.00 -19.63 20.56
CA ARG A 130 -5.30 -19.03 20.69
C ARG A 130 -5.90 -19.44 22.03
N LEU A 131 -6.29 -18.46 22.83
CA LEU A 131 -7.07 -18.66 24.06
C LEU A 131 -8.50 -18.19 23.81
N GLU A 132 -9.46 -19.11 23.92
CA GLU A 132 -10.89 -18.84 23.71
C GLU A 132 -11.61 -19.01 25.05
N ARG A 133 -12.02 -17.89 25.66
CA ARG A 133 -12.77 -17.87 26.93
C ARG A 133 -14.28 -17.76 26.72
N GLY A 134 -14.72 -17.51 25.48
CA GLY A 134 -16.11 -17.47 25.05
C GLY A 134 -16.21 -17.13 23.57
N VAL A 135 -17.43 -17.01 23.04
CA VAL A 135 -17.68 -16.74 21.60
C VAL A 135 -17.07 -15.40 21.15
N THR A 136 -16.98 -14.43 22.07
CA THR A 136 -16.48 -13.07 21.80
C THR A 136 -15.10 -12.78 22.41
N ASP A 137 -14.67 -13.52 23.43
CA ASP A 137 -13.37 -13.33 24.09
C ASP A 137 -12.33 -14.32 23.57
N VAL A 138 -11.71 -13.93 22.45
CA VAL A 138 -10.63 -14.68 21.81
C VAL A 138 -9.36 -13.84 21.84
N LYS A 139 -8.33 -14.37 22.48
CA LYS A 139 -7.01 -13.74 22.59
C LYS A 139 -5.93 -14.57 21.92
N TRP A 140 -4.88 -13.88 21.49
CA TRP A 140 -3.80 -14.44 20.69
C TRP A 140 -2.45 -14.05 21.30
N ARG A 141 -1.52 -14.99 21.31
CA ARG A 141 -0.17 -14.80 21.84
C ARG A 141 0.83 -15.52 20.95
N LEU A 142 2.09 -15.08 20.97
CA LEU A 142 3.18 -15.85 20.40
C LEU A 142 3.34 -17.18 21.17
N LYS A 143 3.39 -18.31 20.47
CA LYS A 143 3.57 -19.60 21.14
C LYS A 143 4.97 -19.66 21.75
N GLN A 144 5.05 -19.88 23.05
CA GLN A 144 6.32 -20.10 23.74
C GLN A 144 6.78 -21.54 23.50
N LYS A 145 8.09 -21.71 23.32
CA LYS A 145 8.69 -23.04 23.10
C LYS A 145 8.72 -23.83 24.39
#